data_AF-A0A023FNT8-F1
#
_entry.id   AF-A0A023FNT8-F1
#
_cell.length_a   1.000
_cell.length_b   1.000
_cell.length_c   1.000
_cell.angle_alpha   90.00
_cell.angle_beta   90.00
_cell.angle_gamma   90.00
#
_symmetry.space_group_name_H-M   'P 1'
#
loop_
_entity.id
_entity.type
_entity.pdbx_description
1 polymer ?
#
loop_
_entity_poly.entity_id
_entity_poly.type
_entity_poly.pdbx_seq_one_letter_code
_entity_poly.pdbx_strand_id
1 'polypeptide(L)'
;MQNGSYTSLNKTADGDAGRKSSSASSEDHRGKFGSRMESLLYCIGFAVGIGDVWRFPILVYQNGGGAFFAAYVIVMILVAIPLFTMELALGQFSSLGPIAVWKCLPVAQGIGVAMVVMSLLVAIYYNVILCYTLYYLAQSFRSVLPWADCYEWWGADPETCYNRYSNHTKCRDVPELLWSTYGNLNSSSSGLLGPLNDVVWVSSAVHSTNFSVPADAFYSIMANCSNATQTAAEQFWEKYVLDL
;
A
#
# COMPACT_ATOMS: atom_id res chain seq x y z
N MET A 1 6.30 -32.70 -29.67
CA MET A 1 6.10 -33.04 -31.10
C MET A 1 5.15 -34.23 -31.18
N GLN A 2 3.89 -34.01 -31.53
CA GLN A 2 3.01 -34.99 -32.20
C GLN A 2 1.97 -34.20 -33.01
N ASN A 3 1.78 -34.62 -34.26
CA ASN A 3 1.03 -33.97 -35.33
C ASN A 3 -0.46 -34.36 -35.33
N GLY A 4 -1.28 -33.47 -35.90
CA GLY A 4 -2.26 -33.87 -36.92
C GLY A 4 -3.72 -33.96 -36.50
N SER A 5 -4.54 -33.00 -36.94
CA SER A 5 -5.57 -33.23 -37.97
C SER A 5 -6.42 -31.99 -38.17
N TYR A 6 -6.37 -31.44 -39.39
CA TYR A 6 -7.30 -30.44 -39.90
C TYR A 6 -8.57 -31.17 -40.36
N THR A 7 -9.73 -30.77 -39.83
CA THR A 7 -11.02 -31.07 -40.46
C THR A 7 -11.84 -29.80 -40.50
N SER A 8 -11.95 -29.23 -41.70
CA SER A 8 -12.87 -28.16 -42.07
C SER A 8 -14.32 -28.64 -42.10
N LEU A 9 -15.29 -27.81 -41.68
CA LEU A 9 -16.59 -27.66 -42.35
C LEU A 9 -17.32 -26.40 -41.88
N ASN A 10 -17.94 -25.74 -42.86
CA ASN A 10 -18.51 -24.39 -42.90
C ASN A 10 -19.93 -24.24 -42.31
N LYS A 11 -20.32 -22.96 -42.10
CA LYS A 11 -21.68 -22.36 -42.17
C LYS A 11 -22.62 -22.71 -40.99
N THR A 12 -23.42 -21.83 -40.40
CA THR A 12 -24.05 -20.54 -40.79
C THR A 12 -24.47 -19.79 -39.51
N ALA A 13 -24.71 -18.48 -39.63
CA ALA A 13 -25.33 -17.60 -38.64
C ALA A 13 -26.70 -18.09 -38.15
N ASP A 14 -27.03 -17.83 -36.87
CA ASP A 14 -28.12 -16.94 -36.42
C ASP A 14 -28.16 -16.90 -34.88
N GLY A 15 -28.54 -15.77 -34.29
CA GLY A 15 -28.60 -15.59 -32.83
C GLY A 15 -29.95 -16.02 -32.23
N ASP A 16 -29.94 -16.53 -31.00
CA ASP A 16 -31.07 -16.38 -30.07
C ASP A 16 -30.65 -16.63 -28.62
N ALA A 17 -31.21 -15.82 -27.72
CA ALA A 17 -30.99 -15.85 -26.29
C ALA A 17 -31.77 -17.01 -25.66
N GLY A 18 -31.05 -17.97 -25.06
CA GLY A 18 -31.66 -19.10 -24.38
C GLY A 18 -30.88 -19.57 -23.17
N ARG A 19 -31.26 -19.10 -21.98
CA ARG A 19 -30.85 -19.64 -20.68
C ARG A 19 -31.29 -21.11 -20.59
N LYS A 20 -30.37 -22.06 -20.75
CA LYS A 20 -30.59 -23.49 -20.45
C LYS A 20 -29.73 -23.90 -19.26
N SER A 21 -30.39 -24.13 -18.12
CA SER A 21 -29.90 -25.09 -17.15
C SER A 21 -30.02 -26.47 -17.78
N SER A 22 -28.89 -27.15 -17.99
CA SER A 22 -28.86 -28.54 -18.42
C SER A 22 -28.09 -29.35 -17.39
N SER A 23 -28.85 -30.15 -16.66
CA SER A 23 -28.44 -31.24 -15.79
C SER A 23 -27.57 -32.27 -16.52
N ALA A 24 -26.41 -32.55 -15.91
CA ALA A 24 -25.66 -33.81 -15.91
C ALA A 24 -25.80 -34.77 -17.11
N SER A 25 -24.84 -34.67 -18.04
CA SER A 25 -24.23 -35.82 -18.70
C SER A 25 -22.73 -35.78 -18.38
N SER A 26 -22.30 -36.75 -17.57
CA SER A 26 -20.94 -36.94 -17.07
C SER A 26 -19.95 -37.20 -18.20
N GLU A 27 -19.28 -36.14 -18.64
CA GLU A 27 -17.99 -36.23 -19.30
C GLU A 27 -16.99 -35.47 -18.42
N ASP A 28 -16.15 -36.25 -17.74
CA ASP A 28 -15.19 -35.87 -16.70
C ASP A 28 -13.96 -35.17 -17.31
N HIS A 29 -14.21 -34.20 -18.20
CA HIS A 29 -13.17 -33.45 -18.88
C HIS A 29 -12.92 -32.15 -18.12
N ARG A 30 -11.92 -32.18 -17.23
CA ARG A 30 -11.36 -30.99 -16.60
C ARG A 30 -11.09 -29.92 -17.66
N GLY A 31 -11.66 -28.73 -17.47
CA GLY A 31 -11.44 -27.59 -18.34
C GLY A 31 -9.94 -27.29 -18.45
N LYS A 32 -9.43 -27.25 -19.68
CA LYS A 32 -8.06 -26.82 -19.99
C LYS A 32 -8.09 -25.34 -20.35
N PHE A 33 -7.03 -24.61 -20.02
CA PHE A 33 -6.85 -23.26 -20.51
C PHE A 33 -6.86 -23.24 -22.04
N GLY A 34 -7.48 -22.21 -22.62
CA GLY A 34 -7.59 -22.05 -24.08
C GLY A 34 -6.25 -21.77 -24.73
N SER A 35 -5.29 -21.20 -23.99
CA SER A 35 -3.91 -21.00 -24.46
C SER A 35 -2.89 -21.05 -23.31
N ARG A 36 -1.61 -21.26 -23.65
CA ARG A 36 -0.51 -21.13 -22.68
C ARG A 36 -0.34 -19.71 -22.16
N MET A 37 -0.67 -18.72 -22.98
CA MET A 37 -0.60 -17.31 -22.58
C MET A 37 -1.63 -16.98 -21.50
N GLU A 38 -2.84 -17.53 -21.61
CA GLU A 38 -3.89 -17.38 -20.58
C GLU A 38 -3.43 -17.94 -19.23
N SER A 39 -2.83 -19.13 -19.23
CA SER A 39 -2.26 -19.73 -18.01
C SER A 39 -1.13 -18.90 -17.41
N LEU A 40 -0.25 -18.33 -18.25
CA LEU A 40 0.84 -17.45 -17.79
C LEU A 40 0.30 -16.15 -17.20
N LEU A 41 -0.67 -15.52 -17.86
CA LEU A 41 -1.31 -14.29 -17.38
C LEU A 41 -2.04 -14.51 -16.07
N TYR A 42 -2.72 -15.65 -15.90
CA TYR A 42 -3.31 -16.04 -14.63
C TYR A 42 -2.26 -16.16 -13.50
N CYS A 43 -1.13 -16.81 -13.77
CA CYS A 43 -0.05 -16.95 -12.79
C CYS A 43 0.58 -15.60 -12.42
N ILE A 44 0.79 -14.71 -13.41
CA ILE A 44 1.34 -13.37 -13.17
C ILE A 44 0.35 -12.52 -12.35
N GLY A 45 -0.94 -12.56 -12.70
CA GLY A 45 -1.98 -11.84 -11.97
C GLY A 45 -2.17 -12.34 -10.53
N PHE A 46 -1.92 -13.63 -10.28
CA PHE A 46 -1.88 -14.19 -8.93
C PHE A 46 -0.60 -13.82 -8.16
N ALA A 47 0.54 -13.73 -8.85
CA ALA A 47 1.83 -13.45 -8.23
C ALA A 47 2.02 -11.96 -7.86
N VAL A 48 1.44 -11.03 -8.62
CA VAL A 48 1.59 -9.59 -8.39
C VAL A 48 0.40 -9.07 -7.58
N GLY A 49 0.66 -8.66 -6.33
CA GLY A 49 -0.36 -8.12 -5.43
C GLY A 49 -0.17 -6.64 -5.11
N ILE A 50 -1.22 -6.02 -4.55
CA ILE A 50 -1.13 -4.63 -4.03
C ILE A 50 -0.05 -4.50 -2.94
N GLY A 51 0.23 -5.61 -2.24
CA GLY A 51 1.30 -5.73 -1.25
C GLY A 51 2.69 -5.43 -1.82
N ASP A 52 2.96 -5.83 -3.06
CA ASP A 52 4.28 -5.64 -3.68
C ASP A 52 4.55 -4.18 -4.03
N VAL A 53 3.50 -3.39 -4.29
CA VAL A 53 3.64 -1.98 -4.71
C VAL A 53 4.10 -1.09 -3.55
N TRP A 54 3.55 -1.29 -2.35
CA TRP A 54 3.79 -0.40 -1.21
C TRP A 54 4.69 -0.99 -0.11
N ARG A 55 4.60 -2.30 0.17
CA ARG A 55 5.32 -2.91 1.29
C ARG A 55 6.78 -3.13 0.94
N PHE A 56 7.05 -3.54 -0.30
CA PHE A 56 8.40 -3.80 -0.75
C PHE A 56 9.29 -2.54 -0.72
N PRO A 57 8.87 -1.37 -1.25
CA PRO A 57 9.68 -0.15 -1.14
C PRO A 57 9.93 0.29 0.30
N ILE A 58 8.91 0.22 1.16
CA ILE A 58 9.04 0.59 2.58
C ILE A 58 10.04 -0.32 3.28
N LEU A 59 9.98 -1.63 3.03
CA LEU A 59 10.87 -2.59 3.66
C LEU A 59 12.33 -2.43 3.18
N VAL A 60 12.53 -2.21 1.88
CA VAL A 60 13.85 -1.93 1.30
C VAL A 60 14.43 -0.65 1.90
N TYR A 61 13.64 0.41 2.02
CA TYR A 61 14.08 1.68 2.59
C TYR A 61 14.53 1.54 4.05
N GLN A 62 13.76 0.81 4.87
CA GLN A 62 14.08 0.63 6.30
C GLN A 62 15.29 -0.29 6.56
N ASN A 63 15.57 -1.25 5.68
CA ASN A 63 16.60 -2.28 5.88
C ASN A 63 17.92 -2.00 5.14
N GLY A 64 18.24 -0.74 4.84
CA GLY A 64 19.51 -0.38 4.22
C GLY A 64 19.51 -0.43 2.69
N GLY A 65 18.34 -0.27 2.06
CA GLY A 65 18.21 -0.02 0.63
C GLY A 65 18.70 -1.18 -0.24
N GLY A 66 19.65 -0.88 -1.13
CA GLY A 66 20.12 -1.80 -2.17
C GLY A 66 20.77 -3.09 -1.64
N ALA A 67 21.37 -3.07 -0.45
CA ALA A 67 21.99 -4.26 0.15
C ALA A 67 20.93 -5.32 0.54
N PHE A 68 19.82 -4.87 1.13
CA PHE A 68 18.68 -5.74 1.43
C PHE A 68 18.03 -6.29 0.16
N PHE A 69 17.92 -5.46 -0.88
CA PHE A 69 17.39 -5.91 -2.16
C PHE A 69 18.21 -7.04 -2.79
N ALA A 70 19.55 -6.96 -2.75
CA ALA A 70 20.42 -8.02 -3.25
C ALA A 70 20.22 -9.35 -2.50
N ALA A 71 20.13 -9.31 -1.17
CA ALA A 71 19.83 -10.48 -0.36
C ALA A 71 18.43 -11.07 -0.67
N TYR A 72 17.44 -10.20 -0.86
CA TYR A 72 16.09 -10.60 -1.24
C TYR A 72 16.06 -11.37 -2.57
N VAL A 73 16.77 -10.88 -3.60
CA VAL A 73 16.85 -11.55 -4.91
C VAL A 73 17.51 -12.94 -4.79
N ILE A 74 18.56 -13.08 -3.98
CA ILE A 74 19.23 -14.38 -3.77
C ILE A 74 18.26 -15.39 -3.16
N VAL A 75 17.53 -15.01 -2.10
CA VAL A 75 16.54 -15.90 -1.47
C VAL A 75 15.37 -16.18 -2.42
N MET A 76 14.96 -15.21 -3.22
CA MET A 76 13.89 -15.38 -4.21
C MET A 76 14.26 -16.45 -5.24
N ILE A 77 15.50 -16.42 -5.77
CA ILE A 77 15.97 -17.41 -6.74
C ILE A 77 16.19 -18.79 -6.11
N LEU A 78 16.76 -18.85 -4.89
CA LEU A 78 17.11 -20.12 -4.26
C LEU A 78 15.93 -20.83 -3.58
N VAL A 79 14.92 -20.09 -3.12
CA VAL A 79 13.83 -20.63 -2.30
C VAL A 79 12.47 -20.39 -2.95
N ALA A 80 12.16 -19.15 -3.32
CA ALA A 80 10.81 -18.81 -3.80
C ALA A 80 10.51 -19.43 -5.18
N ILE A 81 11.42 -19.30 -6.16
CA ILE A 81 11.23 -19.89 -7.50
C ILE A 81 11.11 -21.42 -7.42
N PRO A 82 12.00 -22.16 -6.72
CA PRO A 82 11.86 -23.61 -6.60
C PRO A 82 10.56 -24.04 -5.92
N LEU A 83 10.15 -23.39 -4.83
CA LEU A 83 8.89 -23.71 -4.16
C LEU A 83 7.67 -23.43 -5.05
N PHE A 84 7.67 -22.30 -5.76
CA PHE A 84 6.58 -21.96 -6.68
C PHE A 84 6.49 -22.93 -7.86
N THR A 85 7.63 -23.29 -8.46
CA THR A 85 7.66 -24.29 -9.54
C THR A 85 7.24 -25.68 -9.06
N MET A 86 7.61 -26.07 -7.83
CA MET A 86 7.17 -27.33 -7.22
C MET A 86 5.64 -27.36 -7.04
N GLU A 87 5.05 -26.29 -6.51
CA GLU A 87 3.60 -26.18 -6.31
C GLU A 87 2.84 -26.25 -7.65
N LEU A 88 3.31 -25.50 -8.66
CA LEU A 88 2.74 -25.54 -10.00
C LEU A 88 2.87 -26.93 -10.63
N ALA A 89 4.04 -27.57 -10.53
CA ALA A 89 4.26 -28.91 -11.06
C ALA A 89 3.36 -29.94 -10.39
N LEU A 90 3.19 -29.86 -9.07
CA LEU A 90 2.29 -30.71 -8.28
C LEU A 90 0.82 -30.49 -8.68
N GLY A 91 0.40 -29.25 -8.89
CA GLY A 91 -0.95 -28.93 -9.37
C GLY A 91 -1.22 -29.43 -10.81
N GLN A 92 -0.24 -29.34 -11.71
CA GLN A 92 -0.37 -29.84 -13.08
C GLN A 92 -0.33 -31.37 -13.13
N PHE A 93 0.56 -32.02 -12.38
CA PHE A 93 0.73 -33.47 -12.34
C PHE A 93 -0.48 -34.17 -11.72
N SER A 94 -0.93 -33.69 -10.56
CA SER A 94 -2.08 -34.29 -9.87
C SER A 94 -3.38 -34.01 -10.60
N SER A 95 -3.52 -32.84 -11.25
CA SER A 95 -4.78 -32.39 -11.87
C SER A 95 -5.99 -32.47 -10.94
N LEU A 96 -5.75 -32.45 -9.62
CA LEU A 96 -6.72 -32.57 -8.55
C LEU A 96 -6.78 -31.28 -7.73
N GLY A 97 -7.89 -31.05 -7.03
CA GLY A 97 -8.02 -29.91 -6.11
C GLY A 97 -7.13 -30.05 -4.86
N PRO A 98 -6.86 -28.96 -4.13
CA PRO A 98 -5.86 -28.90 -3.06
C PRO A 98 -6.11 -29.90 -1.91
N ILE A 99 -7.36 -30.29 -1.63
CA ILE A 99 -7.67 -31.35 -0.64
C ILE A 99 -7.40 -32.75 -1.22
N ALA A 100 -7.70 -32.95 -2.50
CA ALA A 100 -7.61 -34.25 -3.16
C ALA A 100 -6.16 -34.65 -3.49
N VAL A 101 -5.25 -33.69 -3.70
CA VAL A 101 -3.82 -33.99 -3.94
C VAL A 101 -3.19 -34.74 -2.76
N TRP A 102 -3.56 -34.40 -1.53
CA TRP A 102 -2.99 -35.03 -0.33
C TRP A 102 -3.59 -36.40 -0.01
N LYS A 103 -4.49 -36.95 -0.83
CA LYS A 103 -4.97 -38.34 -0.67
C LYS A 103 -3.84 -39.37 -0.78
N CYS A 104 -2.73 -39.03 -1.44
CA CYS A 104 -1.53 -39.87 -1.49
C CYS A 104 -0.81 -40.00 -0.14
N LEU A 105 -0.97 -39.02 0.76
CA LEU A 105 -0.35 -38.98 2.09
C LEU A 105 -1.40 -38.54 3.14
N PRO A 106 -2.17 -39.46 3.73
CA PRO A 106 -3.31 -39.13 4.60
C PRO A 106 -2.91 -38.33 5.85
N VAL A 107 -1.67 -38.45 6.33
CA VAL A 107 -1.13 -37.62 7.43
C VAL A 107 -1.06 -36.14 7.05
N ALA A 108 -0.83 -35.84 5.78
CA ALA A 108 -0.73 -34.48 5.25
C ALA A 108 -2.08 -33.91 4.76
N GLN A 109 -3.19 -34.64 4.90
CA GLN A 109 -4.51 -34.20 4.44
C GLN A 109 -4.96 -32.88 5.12
N GLY A 110 -4.50 -32.61 6.34
CA GLY A 110 -4.72 -31.35 7.04
C GLY A 110 -4.14 -30.13 6.31
N ILE A 111 -3.07 -30.30 5.52
CA ILE A 111 -2.46 -29.22 4.74
C ILE A 111 -3.42 -28.75 3.64
N GLY A 112 -4.10 -29.69 2.96
CA GLY A 112 -5.13 -29.37 1.96
C GLY A 112 -6.28 -28.55 2.52
N VAL A 113 -6.76 -28.92 3.72
CA VAL A 113 -7.82 -28.16 4.42
C VAL A 113 -7.31 -26.79 4.85
N ALA A 114 -6.11 -26.71 5.41
CA ALA A 114 -5.49 -25.43 5.80
C ALA A 114 -5.33 -24.48 4.61
N MET A 115 -4.92 -24.97 3.45
CA MET A 115 -4.83 -24.16 2.22
C MET A 115 -6.18 -23.56 1.81
N VAL A 116 -7.27 -24.33 1.88
CA VAL A 116 -8.61 -23.82 1.57
C VAL A 116 -9.08 -22.79 2.59
N VAL A 117 -8.85 -23.03 3.88
CA VAL A 117 -9.21 -22.08 4.96
C VAL A 117 -8.42 -20.77 4.80
N MET A 118 -7.11 -20.86 4.56
CA MET A 118 -6.28 -19.67 4.31
C MET A 118 -6.74 -18.90 3.07
N SER A 119 -7.10 -19.61 2.00
CA SER A 119 -7.62 -18.98 0.78
C SER A 119 -8.95 -18.25 1.04
N LEU A 120 -9.81 -18.80 1.89
CA LEU A 120 -11.07 -18.17 2.31
C LEU A 120 -10.82 -16.90 3.14
N LEU A 121 -9.92 -16.96 4.13
CA LEU A 121 -9.55 -15.79 4.94
C LEU A 121 -8.98 -14.67 4.07
N VAL A 122 -8.08 -15.03 3.15
CA VAL A 122 -7.49 -14.12 2.16
C VAL A 122 -8.56 -13.47 1.30
N ALA A 123 -9.50 -14.26 0.78
CA ALA A 123 -10.61 -13.72 0.00
C ALA A 123 -11.46 -12.71 0.77
N ILE A 124 -11.76 -12.95 2.06
CA ILE A 124 -12.59 -12.04 2.85
C ILE A 124 -11.89 -10.68 3.02
N TYR A 125 -10.65 -10.65 3.49
CA TYR A 125 -9.98 -9.36 3.78
C TYR A 125 -9.58 -8.61 2.50
N TYR A 126 -9.13 -9.30 1.45
CA TYR A 126 -8.74 -8.62 0.20
C TYR A 126 -9.96 -8.02 -0.52
N ASN A 127 -11.13 -8.64 -0.44
CA ASN A 127 -12.34 -8.03 -1.01
C ASN A 127 -12.72 -6.72 -0.30
N VAL A 128 -12.50 -6.62 1.01
CA VAL A 128 -12.68 -5.37 1.76
C VAL A 128 -11.72 -4.29 1.26
N ILE A 129 -10.43 -4.64 1.09
CA ILE A 129 -9.43 -3.71 0.53
C ILE A 129 -9.83 -3.28 -0.88
N LEU A 130 -10.29 -4.21 -1.72
CA LEU A 130 -10.75 -3.92 -3.08
C LEU A 130 -11.94 -2.95 -3.05
N CYS A 131 -12.88 -3.13 -2.12
CA CYS A 131 -14.00 -2.21 -1.92
C CYS A 131 -13.51 -0.79 -1.61
N TYR A 132 -12.54 -0.62 -0.71
CA TYR A 132 -11.94 0.68 -0.44
C TYR A 132 -11.27 1.26 -1.69
N THR A 133 -10.50 0.48 -2.44
CA THR A 133 -9.86 1.00 -3.67
C THR A 133 -10.87 1.47 -4.71
N LEU A 134 -11.99 0.75 -4.90
CA LEU A 134 -13.07 1.15 -5.80
C LEU A 134 -13.80 2.38 -5.30
N TYR A 135 -13.99 2.51 -3.98
CA TYR A 135 -14.55 3.69 -3.36
C TYR A 135 -13.68 4.93 -3.62
N TYR A 136 -12.37 4.84 -3.34
CA TYR A 136 -11.42 5.92 -3.61
C TYR A 136 -11.29 6.23 -5.10
N LEU A 137 -11.36 5.22 -5.97
CA LEU A 137 -11.40 5.41 -7.43
C LEU A 137 -12.64 6.20 -7.84
N ALA A 138 -13.81 5.85 -7.32
CA ALA A 138 -15.06 6.56 -7.62
C ALA A 138 -15.01 8.02 -7.13
N GLN A 139 -14.43 8.27 -5.95
CA GLN A 139 -14.25 9.63 -5.42
C GLN A 139 -13.23 10.46 -6.21
N SER A 140 -12.27 9.81 -6.89
CA SER A 140 -11.25 10.48 -7.70
C SER A 140 -11.81 11.11 -8.99
N PHE A 141 -13.05 10.78 -9.39
CA PHE A 141 -13.72 11.44 -10.51
C PHE A 141 -14.35 12.80 -10.16
N ARG A 142 -14.26 13.24 -8.90
CA ARG A 142 -14.69 14.60 -8.50
C ARG A 142 -13.66 15.64 -8.95
N SER A 143 -14.13 16.86 -9.23
CA SER A 143 -13.27 17.98 -9.65
C SER A 143 -12.24 18.39 -8.60
N VAL A 144 -12.62 18.28 -7.32
CA VAL A 144 -11.74 18.48 -6.18
C VAL A 144 -11.80 17.22 -5.31
N LEU A 145 -10.63 16.68 -4.96
CA LEU A 145 -10.54 15.45 -4.19
C LEU A 145 -10.94 15.74 -2.73
N PRO A 146 -11.74 14.89 -2.10
CA PRO A 146 -12.27 15.15 -0.77
C PRO A 146 -11.19 15.14 0.33
N TRP A 147 -10.06 14.48 0.08
CA TRP A 147 -8.87 14.44 0.95
C TRP A 147 -7.77 15.42 0.53
N ALA A 148 -8.02 16.32 -0.42
CA ALA A 148 -7.03 17.35 -0.80
C ALA A 148 -6.94 18.46 0.25
N ASP A 149 -8.07 18.84 0.84
CA ASP A 149 -8.18 19.89 1.84
C ASP A 149 -9.02 19.42 3.04
N CYS A 150 -8.90 20.17 4.13
CA CYS A 150 -9.66 19.96 5.35
C CYS A 150 -11.08 20.52 5.16
N TYR A 151 -12.06 19.65 4.93
CA TYR A 151 -13.46 20.07 4.78
C TYR A 151 -14.32 19.67 5.99
N GLU A 152 -15.18 20.58 6.41
CA GLU A 152 -16.09 20.36 7.55
C GLU A 152 -17.12 19.24 7.31
N TRP A 153 -17.52 18.99 6.06
CA TRP A 153 -18.59 18.02 5.74
C TRP A 153 -18.24 16.56 6.04
N TRP A 154 -16.95 16.21 6.12
CA TRP A 154 -16.49 14.89 6.57
C TRP A 154 -15.95 14.91 8.01
N GLY A 155 -16.08 16.03 8.73
CA GLY A 155 -15.68 16.16 10.13
C GLY A 155 -14.19 16.46 10.34
N ALA A 156 -13.55 17.17 9.40
CA ALA A 156 -12.17 17.64 9.57
C ALA A 156 -12.05 18.55 10.79
N ASP A 157 -11.05 18.31 11.65
CA ASP A 157 -10.77 19.22 12.76
C ASP A 157 -9.99 20.43 12.24
N PRO A 158 -10.53 21.65 12.32
CA PRO A 158 -9.87 22.83 11.75
C PRO A 158 -8.55 23.20 12.46
N GLU A 159 -8.34 22.73 13.69
CA GLU A 159 -7.15 23.04 14.49
C GLU A 159 -5.96 22.09 14.23
N THR A 160 -6.24 20.83 13.90
CA THR A 160 -5.22 19.76 13.79
C THR A 160 -4.99 19.30 12.35
N CYS A 161 -5.96 19.51 11.47
CA CYS A 161 -5.87 19.17 10.06
C CYS A 161 -5.03 20.18 9.28
N TYR A 162 -4.13 19.70 8.42
CA TYR A 162 -3.43 20.56 7.46
C TYR A 162 -3.30 19.92 6.08
N ASN A 163 -3.22 20.76 5.05
CA ASN A 163 -2.88 20.34 3.69
C ASN A 163 -1.35 20.24 3.56
N ARG A 164 -0.88 19.16 2.93
CA ARG A 164 0.55 18.90 2.70
C ARG A 164 1.21 19.91 1.76
N TYR A 165 0.43 20.54 0.88
CA TYR A 165 0.92 21.49 -0.12
C TYR A 165 0.92 22.94 0.34
N SER A 166 0.26 23.27 1.45
CA SER A 166 0.31 24.61 2.02
C SER A 166 1.52 24.77 2.93
N ASN A 167 2.21 25.91 2.81
CA ASN A 167 3.34 26.29 3.67
C ASN A 167 2.85 26.62 5.09
N HIS A 168 2.47 25.59 5.85
CA HIS A 168 2.17 25.74 7.28
C HIS A 168 3.42 25.49 8.11
N THR A 169 3.71 26.42 9.01
CA THR A 169 4.76 26.23 10.03
C THR A 169 4.12 25.51 11.21
N LYS A 170 4.52 24.27 11.46
CA LYS A 170 4.05 23.53 12.65
C LYS A 170 4.65 24.16 13.90
N CYS A 171 3.84 24.42 14.92
CA CYS A 171 4.35 25.01 16.18
C CYS A 171 5.46 24.16 16.82
N ARG A 172 5.44 22.84 16.62
CA ARG A 172 6.50 21.92 17.08
C ARG A 172 7.85 22.16 16.41
N ASP A 173 7.87 22.63 15.17
CA ASP A 173 9.09 22.82 14.37
C ASP A 173 9.65 24.24 14.51
N VAL A 174 8.92 25.15 15.16
CA VAL A 174 9.34 26.55 15.40
C VAL A 174 10.70 26.66 16.10
N PRO A 175 11.03 25.88 17.15
CA PRO A 175 12.35 25.92 17.77
C PRO A 175 13.50 25.60 16.80
N GLU A 176 13.30 24.67 15.86
CA GLU A 176 14.31 24.30 14.86
C GLU A 176 14.45 25.37 13.77
N LEU A 177 13.33 25.96 13.33
CA LEU A 177 13.35 27.09 12.40
C LEU A 177 14.13 28.28 12.98
N LEU A 178 13.87 28.60 14.24
CA LEU A 178 14.58 29.66 14.96
C LEU A 178 16.07 29.34 15.15
N TRP A 179 16.41 28.08 15.46
CA TRP A 179 17.80 27.64 15.57
C TRP A 179 18.54 27.79 14.23
N SER A 180 17.91 27.49 13.09
CA SER A 180 18.54 27.64 11.77
C SER A 180 18.94 29.10 11.45
N THR A 181 18.20 30.07 12.00
CA THR A 181 18.41 31.50 11.73
C THR A 181 19.32 32.16 12.78
N TYR A 182 19.15 31.82 14.06
CA TYR A 182 19.81 32.49 15.19
C TYR A 182 20.81 31.61 15.96
N GLY A 183 20.80 30.29 15.76
CA GLY A 183 21.62 29.34 16.53
C GLY A 183 23.13 29.56 16.41
N ASN A 184 23.60 29.94 15.22
CA ASN A 184 25.03 30.22 14.96
C ASN A 184 25.49 31.63 15.39
N LEU A 185 24.57 32.53 15.75
CA LEU A 185 24.93 33.86 16.24
C LEU A 185 25.46 33.81 17.69
N ASN A 186 25.09 32.76 18.44
CA ASN A 186 25.54 32.56 19.82
C ASN A 186 26.98 31.99 19.93
N SER A 187 27.57 31.48 18.85
CA SER A 187 28.96 30.99 18.84
C SER A 187 29.98 32.05 18.43
N SER A 188 29.53 33.22 17.96
CA SER A 188 30.40 34.36 17.62
C SER A 188 30.07 35.53 18.55
N SER A 189 30.68 35.54 19.73
CA SER A 189 30.58 36.63 20.69
C SER A 189 31.26 37.90 20.16
N SER A 190 30.63 38.63 19.22
CA SER A 190 30.90 40.05 18.95
C SER A 190 30.08 40.55 17.76
N GLY A 191 29.06 41.36 18.03
CA GLY A 191 28.63 42.40 17.09
C GLY A 191 27.16 42.38 16.68
N LEU A 192 26.43 43.36 17.22
CA LEU A 192 25.22 43.97 16.65
C LEU A 192 23.89 43.20 16.79
N LEU A 193 23.43 42.98 18.02
CA LEU A 193 22.00 42.89 18.30
C LEU A 193 21.52 44.21 18.91
N GLY A 194 20.40 44.71 18.40
CA GLY A 194 19.69 45.90 18.90
C GLY A 194 19.18 45.74 20.35
N PRO A 195 18.33 46.67 20.83
CA PRO A 195 18.18 46.98 22.25
C PRO A 195 17.88 45.74 23.13
N LEU A 196 18.71 45.59 24.16
CA LEU A 196 18.95 44.43 25.02
C LEU A 196 17.83 44.03 26.02
N ASN A 197 16.57 44.37 25.78
CA ASN A 197 15.55 44.18 26.84
C ASN A 197 14.52 43.07 26.60
N ASP A 198 14.34 42.58 25.37
CA ASP A 198 13.32 41.55 25.09
C ASP A 198 13.93 40.38 24.29
N VAL A 199 14.58 39.45 24.99
CA VAL A 199 15.06 38.16 24.44
C VAL A 199 14.37 36.98 25.12
N VAL A 200 13.99 35.99 24.33
CA VAL A 200 13.37 34.75 24.81
C VAL A 200 14.39 33.61 24.67
N TRP A 201 14.54 32.82 25.73
CA TRP A 201 15.36 31.62 25.71
C TRP A 201 14.54 30.43 25.21
N VAL A 202 15.01 29.80 24.13
CA VAL A 202 14.38 28.64 23.51
C VAL A 202 15.37 27.46 23.57
N SER A 203 14.84 26.26 23.79
CA SER A 203 15.62 25.02 23.82
C SER A 203 15.37 24.22 22.55
N SER A 204 16.42 23.85 21.82
CA SER A 204 16.32 22.91 20.69
C SER A 204 16.47 21.49 21.23
N ALA A 205 15.44 20.67 21.05
CA ALA A 205 15.48 19.26 21.44
C ALA A 205 16.45 18.44 20.57
N VAL A 206 16.66 18.83 19.31
CA VAL A 206 17.55 18.13 18.37
C VAL A 206 19.01 18.40 18.69
N HIS A 207 19.35 19.66 18.98
CA HIS A 207 20.72 20.09 19.24
C HIS A 207 21.09 20.06 20.73
N SER A 208 20.12 19.85 21.62
CA SER A 208 20.30 19.83 23.08
C SER A 208 20.98 21.09 23.62
N THR A 209 20.75 22.23 22.98
CA THR A 209 21.32 23.54 23.32
C THR A 209 20.23 24.56 23.59
N ASN A 210 20.52 25.50 24.48
CA ASN A 210 19.69 26.68 24.71
C ASN A 210 20.25 27.84 23.92
N PHE A 211 19.37 28.60 23.27
CA PHE A 211 19.75 29.78 22.51
C PHE A 211 18.77 30.92 22.76
N SER A 212 19.26 32.14 22.52
CA SER A 212 18.51 33.37 22.72
C SER A 212 18.02 33.89 21.38
N VAL A 213 16.74 34.24 21.32
CA VAL A 213 16.11 34.79 20.12
C VAL A 213 15.47 36.14 20.48
N PRO A 214 15.50 37.14 19.58
CA PRO A 214 14.70 38.36 19.73
C PRO A 214 13.22 38.02 19.99
N ALA A 215 12.60 38.63 21.00
CA ALA A 215 11.23 38.29 21.40
C ALA A 215 10.20 38.58 20.29
N ASP A 216 10.40 39.64 19.51
CA ASP A 216 9.57 39.99 18.35
C ASP A 216 9.57 38.89 17.27
N ALA A 217 10.74 38.34 16.96
CA ALA A 217 10.87 37.21 16.04
C ALA A 217 10.20 35.95 16.60
N PHE A 218 10.35 35.68 17.90
CA PHE A 218 9.70 34.56 18.56
C PHE A 218 8.16 34.67 18.52
N TYR A 219 7.61 35.79 18.98
CA TYR A 219 6.17 35.99 19.05
C TYR A 219 5.52 36.05 17.65
N SER A 220 6.17 36.65 16.66
CA SER A 220 5.63 36.72 15.29
C SER A 220 5.54 35.34 14.62
N ILE A 221 6.55 34.48 14.80
CA ILE A 221 6.55 33.12 14.23
C ILE A 221 5.60 32.22 15.01
N MET A 222 5.57 32.34 16.34
CA MET A 222 4.68 31.56 17.20
C MET A 222 3.21 31.95 17.00
N ALA A 223 2.90 33.21 16.69
CA ALA A 223 1.54 33.64 16.39
C ALA A 223 1.02 33.13 15.03
N ASN A 224 1.91 32.79 14.10
CA ASN A 224 1.57 32.32 12.75
C ASN A 224 1.75 30.80 12.57
N CYS A 225 2.04 30.07 13.65
CA CYS A 225 2.19 28.62 13.59
C CYS A 225 0.82 27.94 13.78
N SER A 226 0.66 26.76 13.18
CA SER A 226 -0.52 25.92 13.39
C SER A 226 -0.20 24.71 14.27
N ASN A 227 -1.17 24.28 15.08
CA ASN A 227 -1.08 23.05 15.88
C ASN A 227 -1.40 21.80 15.03
N ALA A 228 -0.93 21.82 13.79
CA ALA A 228 -1.17 20.83 12.76
C ALA A 228 -0.45 19.52 13.12
N THR A 229 -1.21 18.48 13.42
CA THR A 229 -0.69 17.16 13.83
C THR A 229 -0.84 16.11 12.74
N GLN A 230 -1.92 16.15 11.95
CA GLN A 230 -2.27 15.13 10.96
C GLN A 230 -2.65 15.73 9.60
N THR A 231 -2.33 15.02 8.53
CA THR A 231 -2.68 15.47 7.17
C THR A 231 -4.16 15.27 6.86
N ALA A 232 -4.71 16.07 5.93
CA ALA A 232 -6.11 15.93 5.48
C ALA A 232 -6.47 14.51 5.03
N ALA A 233 -5.54 13.81 4.36
CA ALA A 233 -5.76 12.43 3.92
C ALA A 233 -5.78 11.40 5.06
N GLU A 234 -4.95 11.59 6.09
CA GLU A 234 -4.95 10.73 7.27
C GLU A 234 -6.24 10.88 8.05
N GLN A 235 -6.66 12.12 8.33
CA GLN A 235 -7.91 12.37 9.05
C GLN A 235 -9.15 11.94 8.27
N PHE A 236 -9.16 12.16 6.95
CA PHE A 236 -10.24 11.65 6.11
C PHE A 236 -10.36 10.13 6.21
N TRP A 237 -9.23 9.42 6.21
CA TRP A 237 -9.24 7.97 6.37
C TRP A 237 -9.74 7.54 7.76
N GLU A 238 -9.23 8.13 8.84
CA GLU A 238 -9.59 7.77 10.21
C GLU A 238 -11.06 8.10 10.53
N LYS A 239 -11.50 9.33 10.28
CA LYS A 239 -12.82 9.81 10.72
C LYS A 239 -13.96 9.45 9.79
N TYR A 240 -13.71 9.42 8.48
CA TYR A 240 -14.79 9.32 7.49
C TYR A 240 -14.86 7.94 6.81
N VAL A 241 -13.74 7.22 6.73
CA VAL A 241 -13.72 5.87 6.14
C VAL A 241 -13.76 4.78 7.20
N LEU A 242 -13.06 4.98 8.32
CA LEU A 242 -13.03 4.01 9.42
C LEU A 242 -14.02 4.33 10.54
N ASP A 243 -14.63 5.52 10.55
CA ASP A 243 -15.51 6.03 11.63
C ASP A 243 -14.90 5.84 13.04
N LEU A 244 -13.59 6.12 13.17
CA LEU A 244 -12.81 6.03 14.42
C LEU A 244 -12.71 7.35 15.17
#